data_AF-A0A327L413-F1
#
_entry.id   AF-A0A327L413-F1
#
_cell.length_a   1.000
_cell.length_b   1.000
_cell.length_c   1.000
_cell.angle_alpha   90.00
_cell.angle_beta   90.00
_cell.angle_gamma   90.00
#
_symmetry.space_group_name_H-M   'P 1'
#
loop_
_entity.id
_entity.type
_entity.pdbx_description
1 polymer ?
#
loop_
_entity_poly.entity_id
_entity_poly.type
_entity_poly.pdbx_seq_one_letter_code
_entity_poly.pdbx_strand_id
1 'polypeptide(L)'
;MTVLTKTAAAAATLALALSTAAGADAQTLKTVKDRGTLVCGVSEGLPGFSAKDDKGAWKGFDVDFCRALAAAIFDDAGKVSFVPLDADKRFAALQAGEVDVLSRNSTWTLAREAALKIVFPAVTYYDGQGFMMRKSPTVQSPLDFKNVKVCVREGTTNLRNAADYFRANDIQATLVPIGSARDAVQAYAEGRCEVLTSDVSQLHAERAGLQKPGDHVILPDVISKEPLGPAVRQGDDQWALLVKWVHFAMLSAEELGVTAETLDRAQKSEKPDIRRLVGTDGDLGAQLGVGKDWVVRIVRNVGTYGDVFERNVGVATPLGIPRGLNHLWTTGGIQYAPPLQ
;
A
#
# COMPACT_ATOMS: atom_id res chain seq x y z
N MET A 1 26.83 86.86 -14.88
CA MET A 1 25.58 86.69 -15.67
C MET A 1 25.25 85.21 -15.67
N THR A 2 24.44 84.74 -14.73
CA THR A 2 22.98 84.47 -14.85
C THR A 2 22.83 82.93 -14.83
N VAL A 3 22.74 82.25 -13.69
CA VAL A 3 21.59 82.06 -12.77
C VAL A 3 20.63 80.92 -13.23
N LEU A 4 20.30 80.05 -12.24
CA LEU A 4 19.17 79.10 -12.10
C LEU A 4 19.37 77.59 -12.40
N THR A 5 19.71 76.85 -11.33
CA THR A 5 18.92 75.77 -10.68
C THR A 5 17.94 74.92 -11.52
N LYS A 6 18.02 73.58 -11.38
CA LYS A 6 17.03 72.75 -10.65
C LYS A 6 17.39 71.24 -10.64
N THR A 7 17.47 70.72 -9.42
CA THR A 7 17.12 69.37 -8.92
C THR A 7 16.32 68.44 -9.83
N ALA A 8 16.68 67.15 -9.92
CA ALA A 8 16.01 66.05 -9.19
C ALA A 8 16.23 64.64 -9.81
N ALA A 9 16.25 63.66 -8.90
CA ALA A 9 15.75 62.29 -9.01
C ALA A 9 16.63 61.17 -9.59
N ALA A 10 17.06 60.35 -8.62
CA ALA A 10 17.55 58.98 -8.68
C ALA A 10 16.68 58.00 -9.48
N ALA A 11 17.34 56.97 -10.03
CA ALA A 11 16.77 55.63 -10.19
C ALA A 11 17.89 54.60 -10.06
N ALA A 12 18.16 54.16 -8.82
CA ALA A 12 18.92 52.94 -8.57
C ALA A 12 17.97 51.75 -8.76
N THR A 13 18.07 51.08 -9.91
CA THR A 13 17.35 49.85 -10.20
C THR A 13 18.00 48.70 -9.44
N LEU A 14 17.54 48.47 -8.21
CA LEU A 14 17.79 47.24 -7.47
C LEU A 14 16.94 46.14 -8.12
N ALA A 15 17.54 45.38 -9.03
CA ALA A 15 16.95 44.16 -9.55
C ALA A 15 16.90 43.12 -8.42
N LEU A 16 15.79 43.09 -7.67
CA LEU A 16 15.41 41.91 -6.90
C LEU A 16 15.20 40.78 -7.91
N ALA A 17 16.20 39.92 -8.05
CA ALA A 17 15.97 38.57 -8.53
C ALA A 17 15.10 37.87 -7.47
N LEU A 18 13.78 38.01 -7.62
CA LEU A 18 12.84 37.06 -7.06
C LEU A 18 13.18 35.71 -7.69
N SER A 19 14.00 34.94 -6.99
CA SER A 19 14.02 33.49 -7.13
C SER A 19 12.61 33.01 -6.77
N THR A 20 11.74 32.98 -7.77
CA THR A 20 10.50 32.22 -7.72
C THR A 20 10.93 30.79 -7.43
N ALA A 21 10.73 30.37 -6.18
CA ALA A 21 10.50 28.97 -5.88
C ALA A 21 9.26 28.58 -6.70
N ALA A 22 9.49 28.16 -7.95
CA ALA A 22 8.50 27.43 -8.70
C ALA A 22 8.21 26.21 -7.84
N GLY A 23 7.01 26.18 -7.26
CA GLY A 23 6.55 25.09 -6.44
C GLY A 23 6.77 23.78 -7.17
N ALA A 24 7.15 22.75 -6.42
CA ALA A 24 7.15 21.35 -6.86
C ALA A 24 5.69 20.85 -7.08
N ASP A 25 4.90 21.63 -7.81
CA ASP A 25 3.50 21.39 -8.12
C ASP A 25 3.41 20.28 -9.17
N ALA A 26 2.70 19.20 -8.84
CA ALA A 26 2.06 18.27 -9.78
C ALA A 26 2.93 17.47 -10.77
N GLN A 27 4.17 17.09 -10.42
CA GLN A 27 5.01 16.36 -11.39
C GLN A 27 4.54 14.93 -11.65
N THR A 28 4.16 14.16 -10.61
CA THR A 28 3.93 12.71 -10.82
C THR A 28 2.65 12.45 -11.61
N LEU A 29 1.52 13.08 -11.24
CA LEU A 29 0.26 12.90 -11.97
C LEU A 29 0.38 13.36 -13.43
N LYS A 30 1.04 14.50 -13.67
CA LYS A 30 1.28 14.98 -15.04
C LYS A 30 2.17 14.01 -15.83
N THR A 31 3.27 13.55 -15.24
CA THR A 31 4.18 12.59 -15.87
C THR A 31 3.47 11.28 -16.21
N VAL A 32 2.66 10.75 -15.29
CA VAL A 32 1.84 9.55 -15.50
C VAL A 32 0.88 9.75 -16.67
N LYS A 33 0.18 10.89 -16.72
CA LYS A 33 -0.75 11.23 -17.81
C LYS A 33 -0.05 11.38 -19.16
N ASP A 34 1.04 12.13 -19.21
CA ASP A 34 1.81 12.37 -20.43
C ASP A 34 2.40 11.07 -20.98
N ARG A 35 2.87 10.19 -20.08
CA ARG A 35 3.36 8.85 -20.43
C ARG A 35 2.23 7.89 -20.81
N GLY A 36 1.00 8.17 -20.38
CA GLY A 36 -0.18 7.34 -20.64
C GLY A 36 -0.21 6.01 -19.89
N THR A 37 0.65 5.82 -18.88
CA THR A 37 0.66 4.64 -18.01
C THR A 37 1.25 4.93 -16.63
N LEU A 38 0.62 4.35 -15.61
CA LEU A 38 1.13 4.27 -14.24
C LEU A 38 2.24 3.21 -14.16
N VAL A 39 3.33 3.49 -13.47
CA VAL A 39 4.37 2.52 -13.13
C VAL A 39 4.26 2.21 -11.63
N CYS A 40 3.80 1.01 -11.29
CA CYS A 40 3.57 0.58 -9.92
C CYS A 40 4.65 -0.41 -9.47
N GLY A 41 5.32 -0.11 -8.36
CA GLY A 41 6.21 -1.05 -7.69
C GLY A 41 5.40 -2.05 -6.86
N VAL A 42 5.61 -3.34 -7.09
CA VAL A 42 4.91 -4.46 -6.43
C VAL A 42 5.91 -5.48 -5.88
N SER A 43 5.47 -6.49 -5.12
CA SER A 43 6.37 -7.57 -4.70
C SER A 43 6.75 -8.48 -5.88
N GLU A 44 7.85 -9.23 -5.75
CA GLU A 44 8.32 -10.16 -6.79
C GLU A 44 7.40 -11.39 -6.97
N GLY A 45 6.51 -11.64 -6.02
CA GLY A 45 5.64 -12.81 -6.02
C GLY A 45 5.20 -13.17 -4.61
N LEU A 46 4.07 -12.61 -4.18
CA LEU A 46 3.36 -12.97 -2.96
C LEU A 46 1.90 -13.27 -3.32
N PRO A 47 1.47 -14.55 -3.34
CA PRO A 47 0.09 -14.92 -3.63
C PRO A 47 -0.91 -14.11 -2.80
N GLY A 48 -1.97 -13.65 -3.44
CA GLY A 48 -3.00 -12.80 -2.83
C GLY A 48 -2.64 -11.31 -2.76
N PHE A 49 -1.36 -10.92 -2.73
CA PHE A 49 -0.96 -9.50 -2.69
C PHE A 49 -0.44 -9.00 -4.03
N SER A 50 0.53 -9.69 -4.60
CA SER A 50 1.13 -9.36 -5.90
C SER A 50 1.81 -10.60 -6.47
N ALA A 51 1.16 -11.28 -7.41
CA ALA A 51 1.73 -12.43 -8.09
C ALA A 51 1.27 -12.46 -9.55
N LYS A 52 2.07 -13.08 -10.42
CA LYS A 52 1.62 -13.41 -11.77
C LYS A 52 0.74 -14.66 -11.72
N ASP A 53 -0.32 -14.68 -12.52
CA ASP A 53 -1.09 -15.89 -12.81
C ASP A 53 -0.40 -16.75 -13.88
N ASP A 54 -1.02 -17.88 -14.23
CA ASP A 54 -0.49 -18.84 -15.21
C ASP A 54 -0.36 -18.24 -16.62
N LYS A 55 -1.04 -17.13 -16.90
CA LYS A 55 -0.96 -16.38 -18.17
C LYS A 55 0.07 -15.25 -18.10
N GLY A 56 0.77 -15.10 -16.98
CA GLY A 56 1.76 -14.06 -16.74
C GLY A 56 1.17 -12.69 -16.36
N ALA A 57 -0.15 -12.60 -16.18
CA ALA A 57 -0.82 -11.36 -15.78
C ALA A 57 -0.72 -11.16 -14.26
N TRP A 58 -0.43 -9.93 -13.83
CA TRP A 58 -0.38 -9.60 -12.41
C TRP A 58 -1.78 -9.67 -11.77
N LYS A 59 -1.85 -10.21 -10.55
CA LYS A 59 -3.06 -10.26 -9.71
C LYS A 59 -2.70 -10.08 -8.24
N GLY A 60 -3.66 -9.65 -7.44
CA GLY A 60 -3.49 -9.49 -6.00
C GLY A 60 -4.03 -8.17 -5.49
N PHE A 61 -4.10 -8.06 -4.17
CA PHE A 61 -4.61 -6.92 -3.44
C PHE A 61 -3.85 -5.63 -3.77
N ASP A 62 -2.52 -5.65 -3.68
CA ASP A 62 -1.68 -4.50 -3.97
C ASP A 62 -1.69 -4.14 -5.47
N VAL A 63 -1.82 -5.15 -6.34
CA VAL A 63 -1.97 -4.99 -7.80
C VAL A 63 -3.26 -4.26 -8.13
N ASP A 64 -4.35 -4.66 -7.49
CA ASP A 64 -5.66 -4.06 -7.73
C ASP A 64 -5.76 -2.64 -7.19
N PHE A 65 -5.02 -2.30 -6.13
CA PHE A 65 -4.86 -0.90 -5.75
C PHE A 65 -4.15 -0.08 -6.84
N CYS A 66 -3.09 -0.59 -7.47
CA CYS A 66 -2.48 0.09 -8.63
C CYS A 66 -3.48 0.26 -9.79
N ARG A 67 -4.31 -0.76 -10.04
CA ARG A 67 -5.37 -0.71 -11.07
C ARG A 67 -6.44 0.31 -10.73
N ALA A 68 -6.80 0.47 -9.47
CA ALA A 68 -7.74 1.49 -9.03
C ALA A 68 -7.21 2.89 -9.33
N LEU A 69 -5.91 3.13 -9.04
CA LEU A 69 -5.26 4.39 -9.38
C LEU A 69 -5.22 4.62 -10.91
N ALA A 70 -4.92 3.59 -11.70
CA ALA A 70 -4.97 3.68 -13.17
C ALA A 70 -6.39 3.96 -13.69
N ALA A 71 -7.41 3.30 -13.15
CA ALA A 71 -8.81 3.53 -13.50
C ALA A 71 -9.26 4.96 -13.15
N ALA A 72 -8.87 5.50 -12.00
CA ALA A 72 -9.16 6.88 -11.62
C ALA A 72 -8.59 7.89 -12.63
N ILE A 73 -7.35 7.66 -13.10
CA ILE A 73 -6.62 8.56 -14.00
C ILE A 73 -7.09 8.42 -15.46
N PHE A 74 -7.28 7.20 -15.93
CA PHE A 74 -7.42 6.87 -17.35
C PHE A 74 -8.78 6.27 -17.77
N ASP A 75 -9.65 5.94 -16.82
CA ASP A 75 -10.82 5.05 -17.03
C ASP A 75 -10.45 3.69 -17.63
N ASP A 76 -9.25 3.20 -17.32
CA ASP A 76 -8.73 1.93 -17.82
C ASP A 76 -7.77 1.33 -16.77
N ALA A 77 -8.23 0.25 -16.12
CA ALA A 77 -7.42 -0.49 -15.13
C ALA A 77 -6.21 -1.20 -15.75
N GLY A 78 -6.13 -1.31 -17.08
CA GLY A 78 -5.00 -1.86 -17.82
C GLY A 78 -3.85 -0.86 -18.06
N LYS A 79 -4.04 0.43 -17.78
CA LYS A 79 -3.01 1.48 -17.97
C LYS A 79 -1.96 1.51 -16.85
N VAL A 80 -1.47 0.34 -16.47
CA VAL A 80 -0.46 0.16 -15.42
C VAL A 80 0.61 -0.85 -15.86
N SER A 81 1.86 -0.47 -15.64
CA SER A 81 3.05 -1.32 -15.72
C SER A 81 3.52 -1.67 -14.32
N PHE A 82 3.92 -2.92 -14.12
CA PHE A 82 4.32 -3.42 -12.80
C PHE A 82 5.82 -3.70 -12.75
N VAL A 83 6.49 -3.16 -11.75
CA VAL A 83 7.91 -3.37 -11.48
C VAL A 83 8.04 -4.26 -10.23
N PRO A 84 8.48 -5.52 -10.35
CA PRO A 84 8.69 -6.39 -9.21
C PRO A 84 9.93 -5.94 -8.41
N LEU A 85 9.77 -5.77 -7.11
CA LEU A 85 10.82 -5.25 -6.22
C LEU A 85 11.01 -6.13 -4.98
N ASP A 86 12.25 -6.56 -4.74
CA ASP A 86 12.65 -7.15 -3.48
C ASP A 86 12.47 -6.14 -2.32
N ALA A 87 12.40 -6.66 -1.09
CA ALA A 87 12.33 -5.86 0.10
C ALA A 87 13.49 -4.83 0.17
N ASP A 88 14.73 -5.22 -0.04
CA ASP A 88 15.88 -4.32 0.14
C ASP A 88 15.89 -3.12 -0.83
N LYS A 89 15.37 -3.30 -2.05
CA LYS A 89 15.43 -2.32 -3.15
C LYS A 89 14.19 -1.44 -3.30
N ARG A 90 13.05 -1.84 -2.73
CA ARG A 90 11.74 -1.22 -3.02
C ARG A 90 11.68 0.29 -2.82
N PHE A 91 12.29 0.80 -1.75
CA PHE A 91 12.26 2.22 -1.45
C PHE A 91 13.26 3.01 -2.29
N ALA A 92 14.42 2.43 -2.60
CA ALA A 92 15.39 3.05 -3.50
C ALA A 92 14.80 3.24 -4.91
N ALA A 93 14.06 2.25 -5.42
CA ALA A 93 13.36 2.35 -6.69
C ALA A 93 12.31 3.49 -6.70
N LEU A 94 11.54 3.63 -5.62
CA LEU A 94 10.58 4.73 -5.47
C LEU A 94 11.26 6.10 -5.41
N GLN A 95 12.35 6.21 -4.65
CA GLN A 95 13.16 7.43 -4.52
C GLN A 95 13.82 7.84 -5.84
N ALA A 96 14.29 6.85 -6.61
CA ALA A 96 14.92 7.05 -7.92
C ALA A 96 13.90 7.41 -9.02
N GLY A 97 12.59 7.34 -8.74
CA GLY A 97 11.55 7.60 -9.72
C GLY A 97 11.33 6.46 -10.71
N GLU A 98 11.88 5.27 -10.45
CA GLU A 98 11.65 4.07 -11.27
C GLU A 98 10.18 3.61 -11.21
N VAL A 99 9.50 3.92 -10.11
CA VAL A 99 8.06 3.71 -9.92
C VAL A 99 7.38 4.98 -9.43
N ASP A 100 6.13 5.20 -9.81
CA ASP A 100 5.35 6.38 -9.38
C ASP A 100 4.74 6.18 -7.99
N VAL A 101 4.41 4.93 -7.67
CA VAL A 101 3.85 4.50 -6.39
C VAL A 101 4.38 3.11 -6.07
N LEU A 102 4.70 2.87 -4.81
CA LEU A 102 5.03 1.54 -4.29
C LEU A 102 3.78 0.98 -3.60
N SER A 103 2.98 0.19 -4.32
CA SER A 103 1.87 -0.58 -3.76
C SER A 103 2.37 -2.00 -3.52
N ARG A 104 2.87 -2.24 -2.31
CA ARG A 104 3.50 -3.49 -1.91
C ARG A 104 3.37 -3.58 -0.41
N ASN A 105 3.03 -4.75 0.15
CA ASN A 105 2.99 -5.06 1.59
C ASN A 105 4.15 -4.44 2.40
N SER A 106 4.03 -3.16 2.74
CA SER A 106 5.09 -2.31 3.29
C SER A 106 4.50 -1.52 4.43
N THR A 107 4.98 -1.83 5.63
CA THR A 107 4.64 -1.12 6.85
C THR A 107 4.94 0.37 6.81
N TRP A 108 3.96 1.18 7.21
CA TRP A 108 4.21 2.55 7.60
C TRP A 108 4.95 2.59 8.94
N THR A 109 6.18 3.12 8.94
CA THR A 109 6.92 3.43 10.18
C THR A 109 7.49 4.84 10.15
N LEU A 110 7.68 5.44 11.32
CA LEU A 110 8.34 6.74 11.46
C LEU A 110 9.73 6.74 10.81
N ALA A 111 10.52 5.68 11.01
CA ALA A 111 11.86 5.59 10.45
C ALA A 111 11.84 5.60 8.92
N ARG A 112 10.86 4.94 8.29
CA ARG A 112 10.72 4.94 6.82
C ARG A 112 10.37 6.34 6.32
N GLU A 113 9.36 7.00 6.89
CA GLU A 113 8.97 8.34 6.43
C GLU A 113 10.05 9.39 6.68
N ALA A 114 10.60 9.43 7.90
CA ALA A 114 11.56 10.45 8.30
C ALA A 114 12.89 10.34 7.53
N ALA A 115 13.38 9.12 7.30
CA ALA A 115 14.69 8.89 6.69
C ALA A 115 14.64 8.82 5.16
N LEU A 116 13.57 8.27 4.58
CA LEU A 116 13.54 7.94 3.15
C LEU A 116 12.89 9.02 2.28
N LYS A 117 12.39 10.11 2.86
CA LYS A 117 11.68 11.17 2.11
C LYS A 117 10.53 10.59 1.28
N ILE A 118 9.80 9.67 1.91
CA ILE A 118 8.57 9.08 1.40
C ILE A 118 7.44 9.37 2.38
N VAL A 119 6.21 9.26 1.91
CA VAL A 119 5.01 9.32 2.75
C VAL A 119 4.13 8.11 2.45
N PHE A 120 3.38 7.65 3.45
CA PHE A 120 2.35 6.62 3.29
C PHE A 120 0.98 7.30 3.28
N PRO A 121 0.35 7.49 2.10
CA PRO A 121 -0.88 8.29 2.04
C PRO A 121 -2.09 7.64 2.72
N ALA A 122 -2.12 6.31 2.81
CA ALA A 122 -3.17 5.55 3.44
C ALA A 122 -2.66 4.19 3.91
N VAL A 123 -3.39 3.55 4.83
CA VAL A 123 -3.19 2.14 5.20
C VAL A 123 -4.23 1.31 4.47
N THR A 124 -3.78 0.51 3.50
CA THR A 124 -4.67 -0.35 2.71
C THR A 124 -4.91 -1.68 3.38
N TYR A 125 -4.01 -2.16 4.24
CA TYR A 125 -4.18 -3.40 4.97
C TYR A 125 -3.53 -3.32 6.36
N TYR A 126 -4.30 -3.55 7.42
CA TYR A 126 -3.80 -3.65 8.79
C TYR A 126 -3.39 -5.09 9.09
N ASP A 127 -2.11 -5.29 9.39
CA ASP A 127 -1.54 -6.59 9.74
C ASP A 127 -0.75 -6.51 11.06
N GLY A 128 -0.14 -7.63 11.42
CA GLY A 128 0.89 -7.71 12.43
C GLY A 128 1.84 -8.87 12.14
N GLN A 129 3.00 -8.86 12.78
CA GLN A 129 3.97 -9.94 12.62
C GLN A 129 3.60 -11.15 13.49
N GLY A 130 3.69 -12.33 12.89
CA GLY A 130 3.52 -13.62 13.57
C GLY A 130 4.64 -14.61 13.26
N PHE A 131 4.38 -15.87 13.59
CA PHE A 131 5.31 -16.98 13.41
C PHE A 131 4.58 -18.19 12.83
N MET A 132 5.14 -18.81 11.80
CA MET A 132 4.68 -20.06 11.23
C MET A 132 5.69 -21.16 11.51
N MET A 133 5.19 -22.34 11.87
CA MET A 133 6.00 -23.55 12.05
C MET A 133 5.24 -24.81 11.66
N ARG A 134 5.93 -25.95 11.61
CA ARG A 134 5.24 -27.26 11.55
C ARG A 134 4.46 -27.47 12.84
N LYS A 135 3.30 -28.12 12.76
CA LYS A 135 2.47 -28.44 13.93
C LYS A 135 3.29 -29.20 14.96
N SER A 136 3.19 -28.76 16.21
CA SER A 136 3.86 -29.36 17.36
C SER A 136 2.86 -29.53 18.50
N PRO A 137 2.89 -30.64 19.24
CA PRO A 137 2.06 -30.81 20.44
C PRO A 137 2.56 -29.95 21.62
N THR A 138 3.81 -29.48 21.59
CA THR A 138 4.45 -28.79 22.73
C THR A 138 4.67 -27.30 22.52
N VAL A 139 4.31 -26.75 21.36
CA VAL A 139 4.51 -25.32 21.04
C VAL A 139 3.18 -24.75 20.58
N GLN A 140 2.62 -23.85 21.38
CA GLN A 140 1.35 -23.16 21.10
C GLN A 140 1.55 -21.65 20.96
N SER A 141 2.67 -21.11 21.46
CA SER A 141 3.06 -19.71 21.36
C SER A 141 4.56 -19.60 21.05
N PRO A 142 5.04 -18.52 20.41
CA PRO A 142 6.48 -18.22 20.33
C PRO A 142 7.16 -18.11 21.70
N LEU A 143 6.40 -17.90 22.80
CA LEU A 143 6.92 -17.99 24.17
C LEU A 143 7.43 -19.40 24.54
N ASP A 144 6.96 -20.44 23.86
CA ASP A 144 7.38 -21.83 24.09
C ASP A 144 8.68 -22.21 23.34
N PHE A 145 9.22 -21.30 22.53
CA PHE A 145 10.41 -21.57 21.72
C PHE A 145 11.64 -21.85 22.57
N LYS A 146 12.35 -22.93 22.22
CA LYS A 146 13.58 -23.37 22.89
C LYS A 146 14.63 -23.78 21.86
N ASN A 147 15.66 -22.95 21.71
CA ASN A 147 16.81 -23.16 20.81
C ASN A 147 16.41 -23.41 19.35
N VAL A 148 15.40 -22.68 18.87
CA VAL A 148 14.93 -22.76 17.47
C VAL A 148 15.62 -21.74 16.57
N LYS A 149 15.78 -22.07 15.29
CA LYS A 149 16.17 -21.14 14.23
C LYS A 149 14.93 -20.56 13.56
N VAL A 150 14.93 -19.25 13.42
CA VAL A 150 13.81 -18.47 12.89
C VAL A 150 14.26 -17.77 11.64
N CYS A 151 13.80 -18.25 10.48
CA CYS A 151 14.03 -17.61 9.20
C CYS A 151 13.28 -16.28 9.16
N VAL A 152 13.99 -15.23 8.77
CA VAL A 152 13.43 -13.88 8.67
C VAL A 152 14.09 -13.12 7.53
N ARG A 153 13.33 -12.25 6.88
CA ARG A 153 13.80 -11.50 5.71
C ARG A 153 14.66 -10.31 6.13
N GLU A 154 15.74 -10.09 5.41
CA GLU A 154 16.49 -8.84 5.49
C GLU A 154 15.67 -7.67 4.94
N GLY A 155 15.95 -6.43 5.39
CA GLY A 155 15.26 -5.23 4.91
C GLY A 155 13.78 -5.10 5.31
N THR A 156 13.33 -5.88 6.30
CA THR A 156 11.95 -5.81 6.84
C THR A 156 11.91 -5.29 8.28
N THR A 157 10.72 -4.86 8.70
CA THR A 157 10.41 -4.60 10.11
C THR A 157 10.53 -5.88 10.95
N ASN A 158 10.24 -7.02 10.34
CA ASN A 158 10.14 -8.30 11.04
C ASN A 158 11.44 -8.74 11.72
N LEU A 159 12.60 -8.46 11.11
CA LEU A 159 13.91 -8.79 11.69
C LEU A 159 14.13 -8.06 13.02
N ARG A 160 13.87 -6.75 13.06
CA ARG A 160 14.03 -5.95 14.28
C ARG A 160 13.02 -6.34 15.34
N ASN A 161 11.74 -6.42 14.97
CA ASN A 161 10.67 -6.73 15.90
C ASN A 161 10.85 -8.11 16.55
N ALA A 162 11.25 -9.14 15.79
CA ALA A 162 11.50 -10.46 16.34
C ALA A 162 12.69 -10.46 17.32
N ALA A 163 13.75 -9.71 17.00
CA ALA A 163 14.90 -9.56 17.89
C ALA A 163 14.50 -8.86 19.21
N ASP A 164 13.69 -7.81 19.12
CA ASP A 164 13.17 -7.07 20.28
C ASP A 164 12.24 -7.96 21.11
N TYR A 165 11.33 -8.70 20.49
CA TYR A 165 10.40 -9.62 21.16
C TYR A 165 11.12 -10.77 21.86
N PHE A 166 12.09 -11.42 21.21
CA PHE A 166 12.84 -12.51 21.84
C PHE A 166 13.67 -12.05 23.03
N ARG A 167 14.30 -10.87 22.91
CA ARG A 167 15.04 -10.26 24.02
C ARG A 167 14.12 -9.89 25.19
N ALA A 168 12.99 -9.27 24.90
CA ALA A 168 12.07 -8.79 25.94
C ALA A 168 11.40 -9.92 26.75
N ASN A 169 11.37 -11.14 26.20
CA ASN A 169 10.72 -12.31 26.81
C ASN A 169 11.72 -13.44 27.15
N ASP A 170 13.03 -13.18 27.11
CA ASP A 170 14.09 -14.17 27.39
C ASP A 170 13.97 -15.47 26.56
N ILE A 171 13.50 -15.36 25.31
CA ILE A 171 13.29 -16.49 24.41
C ILE A 171 14.62 -16.90 23.77
N GLN A 172 14.96 -18.19 23.87
CA GLN A 172 16.12 -18.76 23.21
C GLN A 172 15.78 -19.10 21.75
N ALA A 173 15.95 -18.12 20.85
CA ALA A 173 15.79 -18.30 19.41
C ALA A 173 16.93 -17.61 18.64
N THR A 174 17.37 -18.24 17.56
CA THR A 174 18.39 -17.70 16.65
C THR A 174 17.71 -17.19 15.39
N LEU A 175 17.75 -15.88 15.15
CA LEU A 175 17.30 -15.31 13.88
C LEU A 175 18.30 -15.66 12.78
N VAL A 176 17.77 -16.11 11.63
CA VAL A 176 18.54 -16.40 10.42
C VAL A 176 18.07 -15.42 9.34
N PRO A 177 18.78 -14.28 9.16
CA PRO A 177 18.49 -13.31 8.12
C PRO A 177 18.71 -13.92 6.73
N ILE A 178 17.73 -13.73 5.83
CA ILE A 178 17.78 -14.26 4.46
C ILE A 178 17.38 -13.18 3.45
N GLY A 179 18.23 -13.05 2.42
CA GLY A 179 18.15 -12.00 1.40
C GLY A 179 17.02 -12.13 0.39
N SER A 180 16.43 -13.32 0.16
CA SER A 180 15.24 -13.49 -0.72
C SER A 180 14.04 -14.17 -0.05
N ALA A 181 12.83 -13.88 -0.53
CA ALA A 181 11.58 -14.41 0.05
C ALA A 181 11.47 -15.90 -0.21
N ARG A 182 11.75 -16.27 -1.45
CA ARG A 182 11.83 -17.66 -1.89
C ARG A 182 12.82 -18.46 -1.06
N ASP A 183 14.02 -17.94 -0.83
CA ASP A 183 15.05 -18.66 -0.07
C ASP A 183 14.66 -18.81 1.41
N ALA A 184 13.96 -17.83 1.99
CA ALA A 184 13.49 -17.91 3.37
C ALA A 184 12.43 -19.01 3.55
N VAL A 185 11.46 -19.07 2.63
CA VAL A 185 10.42 -20.10 2.61
C VAL A 185 11.03 -21.47 2.31
N GLN A 186 11.98 -21.54 1.38
CA GLN A 186 12.70 -22.78 1.06
C GLN A 186 13.52 -23.28 2.25
N ALA A 187 14.27 -22.40 2.93
CA ALA A 187 15.04 -22.75 4.12
C ALA A 187 14.15 -23.30 5.24
N TYR A 188 12.97 -22.69 5.43
CA TYR A 188 11.96 -23.21 6.35
C TYR A 188 11.41 -24.58 5.89
N ALA A 189 11.02 -24.71 4.62
CA ALA A 189 10.45 -25.94 4.08
C ALA A 189 11.44 -27.13 4.17
N GLU A 190 12.73 -26.87 3.95
CA GLU A 190 13.84 -27.82 4.06
C GLU A 190 14.25 -28.12 5.52
N GLY A 191 13.69 -27.42 6.51
CA GLY A 191 14.04 -27.59 7.91
C GLY A 191 15.38 -26.98 8.32
N ARG A 192 15.96 -26.07 7.51
CA ARG A 192 17.12 -25.25 7.91
C ARG A 192 16.75 -24.23 8.99
N CYS A 193 15.48 -23.82 9.02
CA CYS A 193 14.83 -23.12 10.13
C CYS A 193 13.60 -23.89 10.58
N GLU A 194 13.37 -23.97 11.88
CA GLU A 194 12.15 -24.57 12.45
C GLU A 194 10.94 -23.63 12.35
N VAL A 195 11.19 -22.32 12.25
CA VAL A 195 10.16 -21.26 12.24
C VAL A 195 10.43 -20.27 11.10
N LEU A 196 9.36 -19.77 10.49
CA LEU A 196 9.37 -18.61 9.60
C LEU A 196 8.59 -17.47 10.25
N THR A 197 9.16 -16.26 10.30
CA THR A 197 8.45 -15.06 10.80
C THR A 197 8.26 -14.02 9.69
N SER A 198 7.06 -13.46 9.63
CA SER A 198 6.63 -12.43 8.69
C SER A 198 5.30 -11.84 9.18
N ASP A 199 4.78 -10.86 8.46
CA ASP A 199 3.39 -10.41 8.61
C ASP A 199 2.43 -11.61 8.42
N VAL A 200 1.36 -11.70 9.23
CA VAL A 200 0.47 -12.88 9.27
C VAL A 200 -0.18 -13.15 7.92
N SER A 201 -0.59 -12.11 7.19
CA SER A 201 -1.16 -12.27 5.85
C SER A 201 -0.17 -12.90 4.86
N GLN A 202 1.11 -12.52 4.94
CA GLN A 202 2.17 -13.14 4.16
C GLN A 202 2.38 -14.59 4.60
N LEU A 203 2.37 -14.90 5.91
CA LEU A 203 2.48 -16.29 6.37
C LEU A 203 1.35 -17.18 5.83
N HIS A 204 0.12 -16.66 5.70
CA HIS A 204 -0.98 -17.37 5.04
C HIS A 204 -0.67 -17.68 3.57
N ALA A 205 -0.16 -16.70 2.83
CA ALA A 205 0.22 -16.87 1.43
C ALA A 205 1.35 -17.89 1.25
N GLU A 206 2.42 -17.78 2.06
CA GLU A 206 3.54 -18.72 2.00
C GLU A 206 3.10 -20.13 2.40
N ARG A 207 2.27 -20.28 3.44
CA ARG A 207 1.71 -21.57 3.86
C ARG A 207 0.96 -22.24 2.72
N ALA A 208 0.13 -21.50 1.99
CA ALA A 208 -0.65 -22.02 0.86
C ALA A 208 0.23 -22.53 -0.28
N GLY A 209 1.45 -22.00 -0.42
CA GLY A 209 2.44 -22.43 -1.42
C GLY A 209 3.27 -23.65 -1.02
N LEU A 210 3.20 -24.13 0.23
CA LEU A 210 3.95 -25.30 0.68
C LEU A 210 3.36 -26.60 0.14
N GLN A 211 4.18 -27.66 0.05
CA GLN A 211 3.72 -28.97 -0.45
C GLN A 211 2.60 -29.59 0.40
N LYS A 212 2.62 -29.37 1.72
CA LYS A 212 1.63 -29.87 2.68
C LYS A 212 1.16 -28.74 3.59
N PRO A 213 0.34 -27.78 3.10
CA PRO A 213 -0.04 -26.60 3.89
C PRO A 213 -0.67 -26.94 5.25
N GLY A 214 -1.40 -28.05 5.31
CA GLY A 214 -2.07 -28.55 6.52
C GLY A 214 -1.13 -29.05 7.62
N ASP A 215 0.15 -29.29 7.33
CA ASP A 215 1.15 -29.68 8.34
C ASP A 215 1.71 -28.47 9.10
N HIS A 216 1.37 -27.26 8.66
CA HIS A 216 1.90 -26.01 9.19
C HIS A 216 0.82 -25.22 9.93
N VAL A 217 1.24 -24.53 10.99
CA VAL A 217 0.40 -23.69 11.82
C VAL A 217 1.03 -22.30 11.92
N ILE A 218 0.18 -21.27 11.84
CA ILE A 218 0.54 -19.90 12.20
C ILE A 218 0.11 -19.75 13.65
N LEU A 219 1.07 -19.42 14.53
CA LEU A 219 0.82 -19.26 15.96
C LEU A 219 -0.08 -18.04 16.20
N PRO A 220 -0.88 -18.04 17.29
CA PRO A 220 -1.90 -17.01 17.53
C PRO A 220 -1.31 -15.65 17.91
N ASP A 221 -0.09 -15.62 18.43
CA ASP A 221 0.57 -14.40 18.91
C ASP A 221 0.95 -13.46 17.76
N VAL A 222 0.52 -12.21 17.89
CA VAL A 222 0.90 -11.10 17.01
C VAL A 222 1.75 -10.12 17.80
N ILE A 223 3.01 -9.93 17.39
CA ILE A 223 4.03 -9.24 18.20
C ILE A 223 4.28 -7.79 17.79
N SER A 224 3.69 -7.34 16.69
CA SER A 224 3.89 -5.99 16.17
C SER A 224 2.63 -5.44 15.51
N LYS A 225 2.63 -4.12 15.28
CA LYS A 225 1.66 -3.44 14.43
C LYS A 225 2.28 -3.25 13.06
N GLU A 226 1.67 -3.80 12.02
CA GLU A 226 2.15 -3.69 10.64
C GLU A 226 1.07 -3.04 9.74
N PRO A 227 0.82 -1.71 9.86
CA PRO A 227 -0.08 -1.01 8.94
C PRO A 227 0.56 -0.93 7.55
N LEU A 228 0.10 -1.75 6.61
CA LEU A 228 0.61 -1.82 5.25
C LEU A 228 -0.10 -0.78 4.37
N GLY A 229 0.66 -0.11 3.53
CA GLY A 229 0.07 0.88 2.62
C GLY A 229 0.96 1.24 1.45
N PRO A 230 0.39 1.89 0.43
CA PRO A 230 1.15 2.46 -0.66
C PRO A 230 2.12 3.52 -0.12
N ALA A 231 3.32 3.59 -0.70
CA ALA A 231 4.26 4.66 -0.45
C ALA A 231 4.44 5.50 -1.72
N VAL A 232 4.58 6.82 -1.53
CA VAL A 232 4.93 7.78 -2.58
C VAL A 232 6.07 8.68 -2.12
N ARG A 233 6.75 9.34 -3.05
CA ARG A 233 7.80 10.32 -2.71
C ARG A 233 7.18 11.50 -1.96
N GLN A 234 7.90 12.02 -0.97
CA GLN A 234 7.56 13.27 -0.29
C GLN A 234 7.72 14.45 -1.28
N GLY A 235 6.91 15.49 -1.12
CA GLY A 235 7.02 16.73 -1.89
C GLY A 235 6.12 16.83 -3.12
N ASP A 236 5.24 15.84 -3.34
CA ASP A 236 4.18 15.87 -4.36
C ASP A 236 2.82 15.64 -3.68
N ASP A 237 2.30 16.70 -3.05
CA ASP A 237 1.08 16.63 -2.24
C ASP A 237 -0.16 16.27 -3.08
N GLN A 238 -0.22 16.73 -4.33
CA GLN A 238 -1.32 16.36 -5.23
C GLN A 238 -1.31 14.85 -5.50
N TRP A 239 -0.14 14.27 -5.77
CA TRP A 239 -0.03 12.83 -5.99
C TRP A 239 -0.38 12.02 -4.74
N ALA A 240 0.16 12.42 -3.58
CA ALA A 240 -0.16 11.78 -2.30
C ALA A 240 -1.65 11.89 -1.97
N LEU A 241 -2.28 13.04 -2.25
CA LEU A 241 -3.70 13.26 -2.05
C LEU A 241 -4.54 12.34 -2.94
N LEU A 242 -4.22 12.24 -4.24
CA LEU A 242 -4.91 11.33 -5.16
C LEU A 242 -4.79 9.87 -4.70
N VAL A 243 -3.57 9.39 -4.38
CA VAL A 243 -3.35 8.01 -3.92
C VAL A 243 -4.15 7.71 -2.64
N LYS A 244 -4.17 8.65 -1.69
CA LYS A 244 -4.97 8.54 -0.46
C LYS A 244 -6.46 8.42 -0.75
N TRP A 245 -6.99 9.31 -1.60
CA TRP A 245 -8.42 9.35 -1.89
C TRP A 245 -8.89 8.18 -2.76
N VAL A 246 -8.03 7.56 -3.57
CA VAL A 246 -8.34 6.29 -4.25
C VAL A 246 -8.69 5.20 -3.24
N HIS A 247 -7.90 5.02 -2.17
CA HIS A 247 -8.22 4.06 -1.11
C HIS A 247 -9.55 4.41 -0.42
N PHE A 248 -9.70 5.67 -0.01
CA PHE A 248 -10.90 6.10 0.71
C PHE A 248 -12.17 6.04 -0.14
N ALA A 249 -12.10 6.30 -1.44
CA ALA A 249 -13.23 6.11 -2.34
C ALA A 249 -13.67 4.65 -2.45
N MET A 250 -12.73 3.71 -2.48
CA MET A 250 -13.05 2.27 -2.49
C MET A 250 -13.75 1.84 -1.19
N LEU A 251 -13.34 2.38 -0.05
CA LEU A 251 -14.00 2.18 1.24
C LEU A 251 -15.40 2.82 1.28
N SER A 252 -15.53 4.08 0.87
CA SER A 252 -16.82 4.79 0.82
C SER A 252 -17.80 4.10 -0.13
N ALA A 253 -17.32 3.55 -1.25
CA ALA A 253 -18.14 2.78 -2.17
C ALA A 253 -18.67 1.49 -1.52
N GLU A 254 -17.82 0.76 -0.76
CA GLU A 254 -18.26 -0.41 0.03
C GLU A 254 -19.30 -0.01 1.08
N GLU A 255 -19.02 1.04 1.87
CA GLU A 255 -19.87 1.53 2.94
C GLU A 255 -21.26 1.97 2.44
N LEU A 256 -21.31 2.60 1.27
CA LEU A 256 -22.55 3.08 0.65
C LEU A 256 -23.25 2.02 -0.23
N GLY A 257 -22.68 0.82 -0.36
CA GLY A 257 -23.23 -0.25 -1.20
C GLY A 257 -23.20 0.07 -2.70
N VAL A 258 -22.23 0.88 -3.14
CA VAL A 258 -22.02 1.24 -4.54
C VAL A 258 -20.98 0.28 -5.13
N THR A 259 -21.47 -0.80 -5.72
CA THR A 259 -20.68 -1.84 -6.39
C THR A 259 -20.80 -1.69 -7.91
N ALA A 260 -20.08 -2.53 -8.66
CA ALA A 260 -20.21 -2.55 -10.12
C ALA A 260 -21.65 -2.84 -10.56
N GLU A 261 -22.38 -3.69 -9.83
CA GLU A 261 -23.77 -4.08 -10.11
C GLU A 261 -24.78 -2.99 -9.77
N THR A 262 -24.49 -2.14 -8.78
CA THR A 262 -25.41 -1.07 -8.33
C THR A 262 -25.08 0.30 -8.92
N LEU A 263 -24.00 0.42 -9.68
CA LEU A 263 -23.43 1.68 -10.17
C LEU A 263 -24.43 2.52 -10.98
N ASP A 264 -25.17 1.90 -11.90
CA ASP A 264 -26.19 2.58 -12.72
C ASP A 264 -27.32 3.19 -11.88
N ARG A 265 -27.68 2.53 -10.77
CA ARG A 265 -28.66 3.04 -9.82
C ARG A 265 -28.06 4.15 -8.97
N ALA A 266 -26.80 3.99 -8.54
CA ALA A 266 -26.09 4.98 -7.75
C ALA A 266 -25.96 6.32 -8.48
N GLN A 267 -25.69 6.29 -9.79
CA GLN A 267 -25.63 7.50 -10.63
C GLN A 267 -26.95 8.28 -10.72
N LYS A 268 -28.08 7.64 -10.46
CA LYS A 268 -29.43 8.24 -10.47
C LYS A 268 -29.96 8.47 -9.05
N SER A 269 -29.13 8.28 -8.03
CA SER A 269 -29.52 8.42 -6.63
C SER A 269 -29.74 9.88 -6.27
N GLU A 270 -30.77 10.15 -5.47
CA GLU A 270 -30.99 11.46 -4.85
C GLU A 270 -30.30 11.59 -3.48
N LYS A 271 -29.68 10.52 -2.97
CA LYS A 271 -28.96 10.56 -1.68
C LYS A 271 -27.69 11.40 -1.81
N PRO A 272 -27.50 12.47 -1.00
CA PRO A 272 -26.38 13.40 -1.15
C PRO A 272 -25.00 12.73 -1.13
N ASP A 273 -24.75 11.78 -0.22
CA ASP A 273 -23.45 11.09 -0.13
C ASP A 273 -23.15 10.25 -1.37
N ILE A 274 -24.17 9.60 -1.95
CA ILE A 274 -24.01 8.82 -3.19
C ILE A 274 -23.78 9.77 -4.37
N ARG A 275 -24.50 10.90 -4.45
CA ARG A 275 -24.30 11.89 -5.51
C ARG A 275 -22.90 12.48 -5.52
N ARG A 276 -22.36 12.81 -4.34
CA ARG A 276 -20.96 13.24 -4.18
C ARG A 276 -19.97 12.15 -4.58
N LEU A 277 -20.18 10.91 -4.13
CA LEU A 277 -19.34 9.75 -4.48
C LEU A 277 -19.28 9.54 -6.00
N VAL A 278 -20.43 9.56 -6.69
CA VAL A 278 -20.52 9.25 -8.12
C VAL A 278 -20.30 10.47 -9.05
N GLY A 279 -20.01 11.63 -8.48
CA GLY A 279 -19.71 12.86 -9.25
C GLY A 279 -20.92 13.52 -9.92
N THR A 280 -22.14 13.31 -9.39
CA THR A 280 -23.36 14.02 -9.82
C THR A 280 -23.72 15.20 -8.90
N ASP A 281 -22.91 15.45 -7.88
CA ASP A 281 -22.95 16.65 -7.05
C ASP A 281 -21.51 17.17 -6.84
N GLY A 282 -21.22 18.35 -7.39
CA GLY A 282 -19.87 18.94 -7.40
C GLY A 282 -18.87 18.30 -8.38
N ASP A 283 -17.62 18.72 -8.27
CA ASP A 283 -16.48 18.20 -9.05
C ASP A 283 -15.24 18.09 -8.16
N LEU A 284 -15.28 17.15 -7.21
CA LEU A 284 -14.14 16.84 -6.36
C LEU A 284 -12.97 16.23 -7.16
N GLY A 285 -13.27 15.57 -8.28
CA GLY A 285 -12.27 14.99 -9.19
C GLY A 285 -11.32 16.05 -9.74
N ALA A 286 -11.83 17.20 -10.17
CA ALA A 286 -11.00 18.29 -10.70
C ALA A 286 -9.96 18.78 -9.67
N GLN A 287 -10.30 18.80 -8.38
CA GLN A 287 -9.37 19.17 -7.30
C GLN A 287 -8.24 18.16 -7.11
N LEU A 288 -8.49 16.89 -7.45
CA LEU A 288 -7.51 15.80 -7.48
C LEU A 288 -6.80 15.66 -8.84
N GLY A 289 -7.15 16.52 -9.81
CA GLY A 289 -6.61 16.45 -11.17
C GLY A 289 -7.14 15.27 -11.99
N VAL A 290 -8.28 14.67 -11.65
CA VAL A 290 -8.93 13.57 -12.40
C VAL A 290 -10.36 13.96 -12.83
N GLY A 291 -11.05 13.11 -13.58
CA GLY A 291 -12.43 13.39 -13.99
C GLY A 291 -13.40 13.35 -12.80
N LYS A 292 -14.50 14.11 -12.87
CA LYS A 292 -15.54 14.14 -11.81
C LYS A 292 -16.10 12.76 -11.45
N ASP A 293 -16.10 11.83 -12.39
CA ASP A 293 -16.58 10.46 -12.28
C ASP A 293 -15.49 9.45 -11.84
N TRP A 294 -14.34 9.91 -11.35
CA TRP A 294 -13.19 9.05 -11.03
C TRP A 294 -13.51 7.86 -10.11
N VAL A 295 -14.41 8.02 -9.13
CA VAL A 295 -14.86 6.90 -8.28
C VAL A 295 -15.68 5.88 -9.07
N VAL A 296 -16.54 6.34 -9.97
CA VAL A 296 -17.32 5.47 -10.87
C VAL A 296 -16.36 4.63 -11.72
N ARG A 297 -15.27 5.24 -12.23
CA ARG A 297 -14.24 4.54 -13.01
C ARG A 297 -13.56 3.45 -12.18
N ILE A 298 -13.20 3.74 -10.92
CA ILE A 298 -12.62 2.77 -9.99
C ILE A 298 -13.59 1.60 -9.77
N VAL A 299 -14.81 1.88 -9.33
CA VAL A 299 -15.79 0.85 -8.97
C VAL A 299 -16.14 -0.03 -10.18
N ARG A 300 -16.28 0.57 -11.37
CA ARG A 300 -16.55 -0.18 -12.61
C ARG A 300 -15.42 -1.12 -12.99
N ASN A 301 -14.17 -0.63 -12.94
CA ASN A 301 -13.03 -1.38 -13.45
C ASN A 301 -12.42 -2.35 -12.43
N VAL A 302 -12.55 -2.05 -11.14
CA VAL A 302 -11.82 -2.74 -10.06
C VAL A 302 -12.73 -3.20 -8.93
N GLY A 303 -13.84 -2.50 -8.67
CA GLY A 303 -14.74 -2.79 -7.56
C GLY A 303 -14.44 -1.97 -6.30
N THR A 304 -15.17 -2.28 -5.23
CA THR A 304 -15.02 -1.70 -3.90
C THR A 304 -13.82 -2.29 -3.15
N TYR A 305 -13.51 -1.75 -1.97
CA TYR A 305 -12.47 -2.34 -1.11
C TYR A 305 -12.79 -3.80 -0.73
N GLY A 306 -14.05 -4.08 -0.37
CA GLY A 306 -14.51 -5.43 -0.07
C GLY A 306 -14.33 -6.40 -1.24
N ASP A 307 -14.66 -5.98 -2.46
CA ASP A 307 -14.48 -6.81 -3.67
C ASP A 307 -13.00 -7.15 -3.90
N VAL A 308 -12.11 -6.17 -3.70
CA VAL A 308 -10.65 -6.35 -3.82
C VAL A 308 -10.13 -7.26 -2.71
N PHE A 309 -10.60 -7.11 -1.47
CA PHE A 309 -10.19 -7.98 -0.38
C PHE A 309 -10.62 -9.43 -0.63
N GLU A 310 -11.91 -9.65 -0.89
CA GLU A 310 -12.48 -11.00 -0.95
C GLU A 310 -11.93 -11.83 -2.12
N ARG A 311 -11.69 -11.21 -3.29
CA ARG A 311 -11.15 -11.96 -4.44
C ARG A 311 -9.67 -12.33 -4.31
N ASN A 312 -8.92 -11.60 -3.48
CA ASN A 312 -7.46 -11.70 -3.44
C ASN A 312 -6.95 -12.42 -2.20
N VAL A 313 -7.48 -12.10 -1.02
CA VAL A 313 -6.99 -12.63 0.27
C VAL A 313 -8.09 -13.27 1.11
N GLY A 314 -9.36 -12.99 0.79
CA GLY A 314 -10.52 -13.36 1.59
C GLY A 314 -10.74 -14.85 1.81
N VAL A 315 -11.81 -15.15 2.54
CA VAL A 315 -12.11 -16.51 3.02
C VAL A 315 -12.41 -17.51 1.90
N ALA A 316 -12.83 -17.02 0.73
CA ALA A 316 -13.08 -17.84 -0.46
C ALA A 316 -11.82 -18.13 -1.29
N THR A 317 -10.68 -17.54 -0.92
CA THR A 317 -9.39 -17.76 -1.59
C THR A 317 -8.59 -18.87 -0.91
N PRO A 318 -7.55 -19.42 -1.55
CA PRO A 318 -6.64 -20.36 -0.89
C PRO A 318 -5.95 -19.82 0.37
N LEU A 319 -5.87 -18.49 0.54
CA LEU A 319 -5.31 -17.85 1.73
C LEU A 319 -6.27 -17.97 2.93
N GLY A 320 -7.57 -17.89 2.69
CA GLY A 320 -8.61 -18.05 3.70
C GLY A 320 -8.56 -17.01 4.81
N ILE A 321 -8.14 -15.76 4.51
CA ILE A 321 -7.93 -14.73 5.54
C ILE A 321 -9.27 -14.04 5.83
N PRO A 322 -9.75 -14.03 7.08
CA PRO A 322 -10.90 -13.22 7.47
C PRO A 322 -10.52 -11.73 7.50
N ARG A 323 -11.49 -10.85 7.24
CA ARG A 323 -11.30 -9.38 7.24
C ARG A 323 -10.67 -8.86 8.54
N GLY A 324 -11.14 -9.28 9.71
CA GLY A 324 -10.56 -8.86 11.00
C GLY A 324 -10.50 -7.33 11.14
N LEU A 325 -9.33 -6.77 11.44
CA LEU A 325 -9.12 -5.31 11.51
C LEU A 325 -9.46 -4.60 10.19
N ASN A 326 -9.42 -5.31 9.06
CA ASN A 326 -9.70 -4.77 7.73
C ASN A 326 -11.19 -4.71 7.38
N HIS A 327 -12.09 -5.02 8.32
CA HIS A 327 -13.50 -4.68 8.20
C HIS A 327 -13.68 -3.15 8.14
N LEU A 328 -14.80 -2.72 7.55
CA LEU A 328 -15.24 -1.32 7.69
C LEU A 328 -15.43 -0.98 9.17
N TRP A 329 -15.23 0.28 9.50
CA TRP A 329 -15.44 0.80 10.85
C TRP A 329 -16.87 0.55 11.37
N THR A 330 -17.87 0.60 10.48
CA THR A 330 -19.28 0.31 10.78
C THR A 330 -19.56 -1.16 11.10
N THR A 331 -18.63 -2.06 10.77
CA THR A 331 -18.74 -3.51 11.00
C THR A 331 -17.68 -4.04 11.97
N GLY A 332 -17.11 -3.17 12.82
CA GLY A 332 -16.18 -3.54 13.89
C GLY A 332 -14.71 -3.62 13.49
N GLY A 333 -14.34 -3.20 12.27
CA GLY A 333 -12.95 -3.03 11.88
C GLY A 333 -12.45 -1.60 12.05
N ILE A 334 -11.33 -1.29 11.41
CA ILE A 334 -10.67 0.04 11.49
C ILE A 334 -10.40 0.66 10.12
N GLN A 335 -10.93 0.07 9.03
CA GLN A 335 -10.97 0.75 7.75
C GLN A 335 -12.02 1.87 7.79
N TYR A 336 -11.54 3.11 7.90
CA TYR A 336 -12.34 4.31 8.06
C TYR A 336 -11.98 5.33 6.98
N ALA A 337 -12.93 5.62 6.10
CA ALA A 337 -12.78 6.68 5.10
C ALA A 337 -13.24 8.02 5.67
N PRO A 338 -12.42 9.08 5.57
CA PRO A 338 -12.92 10.45 5.69
C PRO A 338 -14.03 10.72 4.66
N PRO A 339 -15.00 11.60 4.98
CA PRO A 339 -16.11 11.87 4.09
C PRO A 339 -15.65 12.59 2.80
N LEU A 340 -16.17 12.16 1.65
CA LEU A 340 -16.04 12.86 0.36
C LEU A 340 -16.99 14.07 0.34
N GLN A 341 -16.48 15.25 0.69
CA GLN A 341 -17.21 16.54 0.75
C GLN A 341 -16.36 17.67 0.18
#